data_AF-A0A9W8J923-F1
#
_entry.id   AF-A0A9W8J923-F1
#
_cell.length_a   1.000
_cell.length_b   1.000
_cell.length_c   1.000
_cell.angle_alpha   90.00
_cell.angle_beta   90.00
_cell.angle_gamma   90.00
#
_symmetry.space_group_name_H-M   'P 1'
#
loop_
_entity.id
_entity.type
_entity.pdbx_description
1 polymer ?
#
loop_
_entity_poly.entity_id
_entity_poly.type
_entity_poly.pdbx_seq_one_letter_code
_entity_poly.pdbx_strand_id
1 'polypeptide(L)'
;MITLYDFAVNAPNKSISPFTWRVRFALNVKGIKHKTEWLDFPKIEEQSKKLGIPPSEIKPDGKPFYSIPAIYDPSTNTRISDSLKIIEYLDKTYPDTPQIIAPGTSILNASFSWAIGKSVFTLFPLVAPYIISNTTPEASSIFRARFEGRVKMTLEEFENDKALPAKLWAESEEAFTTASAWFKTPDGQDRLQPWIMGQEITFADLIVWAALAWAVYGTGGEDEATMSGSSSTATLIDFASTSLAANYTSFYAKIVDDVFTEEECAELIKLASTAPHEWKPAGLSTTGPTQTVHTDFRNSDRALVFDDRVAAKIYERLRPLVPEIHEISPTGEWSLITGKAGRKQGPTWKLVRVNPRLSFLRYGPGHYFKPHCDGLVELEEENQKAFVTLHMYLNDRNENGVKLEGGSTRFWTPNKKHFLDVEPKIGRVLVFQQRMLVHSGEEVLAGMKYTMRSDFMFEQTP
;
A
#
# COMPACT_ATOMS: atom_id res chain seq x y z
N MET A 1 0.16 30.77 -3.82
CA MET A 1 0.20 29.31 -3.98
C MET A 1 0.68 29.01 -5.39
N ILE A 2 1.72 28.19 -5.55
CA ILE A 2 2.28 27.86 -6.87
C ILE A 2 1.31 26.97 -7.64
N THR A 3 1.21 27.18 -8.96
CA THR A 3 0.48 26.28 -9.86
C THR A 3 1.50 25.39 -10.56
N LEU A 4 1.37 24.06 -10.40
CA LEU A 4 2.15 23.05 -11.11
C LEU A 4 1.31 22.49 -12.26
N TYR A 5 1.79 22.65 -13.49
CA TYR A 5 1.16 22.11 -14.68
C TYR A 5 1.67 20.69 -14.95
N ASP A 6 0.73 19.76 -15.09
CA ASP A 6 0.98 18.32 -15.30
C ASP A 6 0.02 17.76 -16.35
N PHE A 7 0.16 16.49 -16.75
CA PHE A 7 -0.87 15.79 -17.55
C PHE A 7 -1.46 14.63 -16.76
N ALA A 8 -2.76 14.39 -16.94
CA ALA A 8 -3.48 13.35 -16.22
C ALA A 8 -3.60 12.06 -17.04
N VAL A 9 -3.49 10.92 -16.37
CA VAL A 9 -4.07 9.65 -16.84
C VAL A 9 -5.43 9.41 -16.19
N ASN A 10 -6.28 8.64 -16.87
CA ASN A 10 -7.59 8.16 -16.41
C ASN A 10 -7.41 6.95 -15.48
N ALA A 11 -6.64 7.13 -14.40
CA ALA A 11 -6.35 6.10 -13.41
C ALA A 11 -6.43 6.68 -11.98
N PRO A 12 -6.45 5.84 -10.91
CA PRO A 12 -6.47 6.31 -9.53
C PRO A 12 -5.33 7.32 -9.25
N ASN A 13 -4.15 7.03 -9.79
CA ASN A 13 -3.01 7.94 -9.85
C ASN A 13 -3.03 8.80 -11.11
N LYS A 14 -3.39 10.08 -10.99
CA LYS A 14 -3.45 10.99 -12.15
C LYS A 14 -2.08 11.35 -12.73
N SER A 15 -1.02 11.44 -11.92
CA SER A 15 0.31 11.88 -12.36
C SER A 15 1.25 10.71 -12.60
N ILE A 16 1.77 10.58 -13.81
CA ILE A 16 2.76 9.56 -14.15
C ILE A 16 4.07 10.14 -14.68
N SER A 17 4.19 11.45 -14.89
CA SER A 17 5.39 12.05 -15.47
C SER A 17 6.57 12.03 -14.47
N PRO A 18 7.71 11.35 -14.77
CA PRO A 18 8.86 11.37 -13.88
C PRO A 18 9.42 12.78 -13.71
N PHE A 19 9.33 13.62 -14.74
CA PHE A 19 9.81 15.00 -14.65
C PHE A 19 8.90 15.85 -13.78
N THR A 20 7.58 15.64 -13.84
CA THR A 20 6.64 16.37 -12.98
C THR A 20 6.78 15.94 -11.52
N TRP A 21 7.00 14.64 -11.28
CA TRP A 21 7.28 14.12 -9.94
C TRP A 21 8.50 14.76 -9.29
N ARG A 22 9.57 15.08 -10.03
CA ARG A 22 10.71 15.84 -9.50
C ARG A 22 10.26 17.18 -8.90
N VAL A 23 9.46 17.95 -9.64
CA VAL A 23 9.00 19.27 -9.19
C VAL A 23 7.99 19.15 -8.05
N ARG A 24 7.03 18.21 -8.15
CA ARG A 24 6.05 17.94 -7.10
C ARG A 24 6.74 17.60 -5.77
N PHE A 25 7.73 16.73 -5.83
CA PHE A 25 8.49 16.31 -4.66
C PHE A 25 9.36 17.45 -4.10
N ALA A 26 10.01 18.24 -4.96
CA ALA A 26 10.74 19.44 -4.53
C ALA A 26 9.83 20.43 -3.79
N LEU A 27 8.61 20.68 -4.31
CA LEU A 27 7.64 21.54 -3.64
C LEU A 27 7.23 20.98 -2.27
N ASN A 28 7.04 19.66 -2.15
CA ASN A 28 6.71 18.98 -0.90
C ASN A 28 7.82 19.08 0.14
N VAL A 29 9.06 18.73 -0.22
CA VAL A 29 10.23 18.82 0.66
C VAL A 29 10.44 20.25 1.16
N LYS A 30 10.22 21.24 0.27
CA LYS A 30 10.33 22.65 0.62
C LYS A 30 9.15 23.19 1.44
N GLY A 31 8.09 22.40 1.65
CA GLY A 31 6.87 22.86 2.31
C GLY A 31 6.12 23.94 1.54
N ILE A 32 6.35 24.06 0.22
CA ILE A 32 5.73 25.10 -0.61
C ILE A 32 4.34 24.65 -1.06
N LYS A 33 3.32 25.38 -0.60
CA LYS A 33 1.93 25.14 -1.00
C LYS A 33 1.76 25.30 -2.51
N HIS A 34 1.21 24.27 -3.13
CA HIS A 34 0.95 24.24 -4.56
C HIS A 34 -0.39 23.55 -4.89
N LYS A 35 -0.89 23.84 -6.09
CA LYS A 35 -2.00 23.12 -6.73
C LYS A 35 -1.54 22.54 -8.06
N THR A 36 -2.22 21.48 -8.52
CA THR A 36 -1.98 20.93 -9.87
C THR A 36 -3.04 21.44 -10.83
N GLU A 37 -2.62 21.92 -11.99
CA GLU A 37 -3.50 22.15 -13.14
C GLU A 37 -3.15 21.16 -14.25
N TRP A 38 -4.17 20.46 -14.75
CA TRP A 38 -4.00 19.37 -15.71
C TRP A 38 -4.13 19.89 -17.14
N LEU A 39 -3.09 19.70 -17.93
CA LEU A 39 -3.06 19.97 -19.36
C LEU A 39 -3.45 18.72 -20.15
N ASP A 40 -4.02 18.96 -21.32
CA ASP A 40 -4.34 17.92 -22.29
C ASP A 40 -3.06 17.55 -23.05
N PHE A 41 -2.63 16.29 -22.95
CA PHE A 41 -1.30 15.85 -23.41
C PHE A 41 -1.01 16.22 -24.89
N PRO A 42 -1.94 16.02 -25.85
CA PRO A 42 -1.75 16.42 -27.25
C PRO A 42 -1.71 17.93 -27.46
N LYS A 43 -2.18 18.74 -26.50
CA LYS A 43 -2.29 20.21 -26.59
C LYS A 43 -1.36 20.96 -25.65
N ILE A 44 -0.36 20.29 -25.06
CA ILE A 44 0.62 20.92 -24.15
C ILE A 44 1.22 22.18 -24.75
N GLU A 45 1.63 22.16 -26.02
CA GLU A 45 2.21 23.34 -26.69
C GLU A 45 1.20 24.49 -26.81
N GLU A 46 -0.01 24.21 -27.30
CA GLU A 46 -1.07 25.21 -27.47
C GLU A 46 -1.46 25.83 -26.11
N GLN A 47 -1.68 25.00 -25.10
CA GLN A 47 -2.07 25.44 -23.77
C GLN A 47 -0.94 26.21 -23.08
N SER A 48 0.32 25.75 -23.21
CA SER A 48 1.48 26.46 -22.64
C SER A 48 1.61 27.86 -23.22
N LYS A 49 1.48 28.02 -24.54
CA LYS A 49 1.49 29.34 -25.20
C LYS A 49 0.35 30.23 -24.70
N LYS A 50 -0.88 29.70 -24.60
CA LYS A 50 -2.04 30.45 -24.06
C LYS A 50 -1.82 30.91 -22.62
N LEU A 51 -1.14 30.10 -21.81
CA LEU A 51 -0.82 30.39 -20.42
C LEU A 51 0.41 31.29 -20.26
N GLY A 52 1.12 31.62 -21.34
CA GLY A 52 2.37 32.40 -21.31
C GLY A 52 3.55 31.63 -20.73
N ILE A 53 3.51 30.30 -20.74
CA ILE A 53 4.59 29.44 -20.27
C ILE A 53 5.67 29.36 -21.36
N PRO A 54 6.95 29.63 -21.05
CA PRO A 54 8.02 29.53 -22.04
C PRO A 54 8.29 28.08 -22.47
N PRO A 55 8.93 27.84 -23.63
CA PRO A 55 9.36 26.50 -24.02
C PRO A 55 10.41 25.96 -23.04
N SER A 56 10.40 24.65 -22.81
CA SER A 56 11.36 23.98 -21.92
C SER A 56 12.75 23.92 -22.56
N GLU A 57 12.78 23.80 -23.89
CA GLU A 57 13.97 23.65 -24.71
C GLU A 57 13.78 24.31 -26.07
N ILE A 58 14.88 24.77 -26.68
CA ILE A 58 14.97 25.06 -28.11
C ILE A 58 15.75 23.91 -28.74
N LYS A 59 15.11 23.16 -29.65
CA LYS A 59 15.72 21.99 -30.30
C LYS A 59 16.91 22.42 -31.19
N PRO A 60 17.80 21.49 -31.59
CA PRO A 60 18.92 21.79 -32.49
C PRO A 60 18.51 22.42 -33.85
N ASP A 61 17.26 22.18 -34.29
CA ASP A 61 16.69 22.78 -35.50
C ASP A 61 16.11 24.20 -35.28
N GLY A 62 16.29 24.76 -34.08
CA GLY A 62 15.81 26.08 -33.69
C GLY A 62 14.34 26.13 -33.28
N LYS A 63 13.59 25.02 -33.36
CA LYS A 63 12.16 25.02 -33.00
C LYS A 63 11.97 24.94 -31.48
N PRO A 64 11.03 25.72 -30.92
CA PRO A 64 10.70 25.61 -29.50
C PRO A 64 10.02 24.29 -29.21
N PHE A 65 10.37 23.67 -28.08
CA PHE A 65 9.72 22.48 -27.55
C PHE A 65 9.05 22.81 -26.22
N TYR A 66 7.78 22.46 -26.11
CA TYR A 66 6.97 22.68 -24.92
C TYR A 66 6.71 21.34 -24.26
N SER A 67 7.03 21.24 -22.98
CA SER A 67 6.83 20.05 -22.17
C SER A 67 6.32 20.42 -20.78
N ILE A 68 5.92 19.40 -20.04
CA ILE A 68 5.72 19.47 -18.59
C ILE A 68 6.93 18.86 -17.87
N PRO A 69 7.18 19.20 -16.61
CA PRO A 69 6.43 20.16 -15.79
C PRO A 69 6.65 21.60 -16.21
N ALA A 70 5.66 22.43 -15.87
CA ALA A 70 5.79 23.87 -15.81
C ALA A 70 5.20 24.39 -14.51
N ILE A 71 5.61 25.58 -14.06
CA ILE A 71 4.98 26.26 -12.93
C ILE A 71 4.57 27.69 -13.28
N TYR A 72 3.56 28.17 -12.55
CA TYR A 72 3.32 29.60 -12.36
C TYR A 72 3.43 29.94 -10.87
N ASP A 73 4.36 30.82 -10.55
CA ASP A 73 4.54 31.36 -9.22
C ASP A 73 3.96 32.79 -9.14
N PRO A 74 2.81 32.97 -8.47
CA PRO A 74 2.19 34.29 -8.36
C PRO A 74 2.97 35.25 -7.46
N SER A 75 3.87 34.77 -6.58
CA SER A 75 4.62 35.64 -5.66
C SER A 75 5.64 36.53 -6.38
N THR A 76 6.20 36.01 -7.48
CA THR A 76 7.16 36.70 -8.34
C THR A 76 6.62 36.97 -9.74
N ASN A 77 5.38 36.55 -10.02
CA ASN A 77 4.77 36.52 -11.34
C ASN A 77 5.60 35.77 -12.40
N THR A 78 6.23 34.67 -11.99
CA THR A 78 7.18 33.93 -12.83
C THR A 78 6.55 32.67 -13.42
N ARG A 79 6.81 32.41 -14.71
CA ARG A 79 6.41 31.18 -15.42
C ARG A 79 7.66 30.49 -15.94
N ILE A 80 7.83 29.21 -15.60
CA ILE A 80 9.01 28.42 -15.95
C ILE A 80 8.57 27.03 -16.37
N SER A 81 9.23 26.45 -17.36
CA SER A 81 9.14 25.05 -17.74
C SER A 81 10.54 24.42 -17.71
N ASP A 82 10.61 23.09 -17.71
CA ASP A 82 11.78 22.25 -17.40
C ASP A 82 11.98 21.98 -15.90
N SER A 83 12.04 20.71 -15.53
CA SER A 83 12.11 20.30 -14.12
C SER A 83 13.34 20.81 -13.38
N LEU A 84 14.51 20.88 -14.03
CA LEU A 84 15.74 21.35 -13.39
C LEU A 84 15.70 22.87 -13.21
N LYS A 85 15.34 23.62 -14.26
CA LYS A 85 15.19 25.09 -14.19
C LYS A 85 14.20 25.50 -13.12
N ILE A 86 13.11 24.75 -12.96
CA ILE A 86 12.11 25.00 -11.91
C ILE A 86 12.73 24.80 -10.52
N ILE A 87 13.46 23.71 -10.29
CA ILE A 87 14.05 23.42 -8.98
C ILE A 87 15.15 24.43 -8.63
N GLU A 88 15.99 24.82 -9.60
CA GLU A 88 16.97 25.90 -9.44
C GLU A 88 16.29 27.24 -9.09
N TYR A 89 15.17 27.55 -9.73
CA TYR A 89 14.36 28.71 -9.38
C TYR A 89 13.81 28.62 -7.95
N LEU A 90 13.31 27.46 -7.53
CA LEU A 90 12.76 27.26 -6.18
C LEU A 90 13.85 27.40 -5.11
N ASP A 91 15.04 26.83 -5.31
CA ASP A 91 16.18 27.00 -4.41
C ASP A 91 16.60 28.47 -4.26
N LYS A 92 16.63 29.21 -5.37
CA LYS A 92 17.00 30.63 -5.39
C LYS A 92 15.93 31.53 -4.78
N THR A 93 14.66 31.27 -5.06
CA THR A 93 13.54 32.15 -4.68
C THR A 93 13.08 31.92 -3.25
N TYR A 94 13.23 30.68 -2.75
CA TYR A 94 12.85 30.28 -1.41
C TYR A 94 14.07 29.76 -0.63
N PRO A 95 15.07 30.61 -0.34
CA PRO A 95 16.34 30.20 0.27
C PRO A 95 16.19 29.65 1.70
N ASP A 96 15.11 30.03 2.40
CA ASP A 96 14.81 29.54 3.76
C ASP A 96 14.23 28.11 3.78
N THR A 97 14.07 27.48 2.61
CA THR A 97 13.62 26.08 2.48
C THR A 97 14.82 25.16 2.22
N PRO A 98 14.73 23.83 2.48
CA PRO A 98 15.79 22.88 2.18
C PRO A 98 16.33 23.04 0.76
N GLN A 99 17.66 23.15 0.61
CA GLN A 99 18.31 23.32 -0.69
C GLN A 99 18.42 21.96 -1.39
N ILE A 100 17.88 21.87 -2.62
CA ILE A 100 17.80 20.60 -3.36
C ILE A 100 18.99 20.43 -4.30
N ILE A 101 19.45 21.52 -4.94
CA ILE A 101 20.65 21.51 -5.79
C ILE A 101 21.87 21.79 -4.92
N ALA A 102 22.65 20.75 -4.62
CA ALA A 102 23.92 20.91 -3.92
C ALA A 102 24.94 21.69 -4.79
N PRO A 103 25.74 22.61 -4.20
CA PRO A 103 26.75 23.37 -4.94
C PRO A 103 27.75 22.48 -5.70
N GLY A 104 28.11 22.86 -6.92
CA GLY A 104 29.11 22.15 -7.73
C GLY A 104 28.61 20.84 -8.39
N THR A 105 27.33 20.50 -8.27
CA THR A 105 26.80 19.21 -8.76
C THR A 105 26.17 19.24 -10.15
N SER A 106 26.12 20.39 -10.83
CA SER A 106 25.38 20.54 -12.10
C SER A 106 25.72 19.47 -13.15
N ILE A 107 27.01 19.27 -13.45
CA ILE A 107 27.46 18.25 -14.41
C ILE A 107 27.16 16.84 -13.90
N LEU A 108 27.38 16.58 -12.61
CA LEU A 108 27.14 15.28 -12.00
C LEU A 108 25.66 14.90 -12.07
N ASN A 109 24.76 15.83 -11.76
CA ASN A 109 23.32 15.64 -11.84
C ASN A 109 22.86 15.40 -13.28
N ALA A 110 23.45 16.10 -14.26
CA ALA A 110 23.15 15.88 -15.68
C ALA A 110 23.57 14.47 -16.12
N SER A 111 24.80 14.05 -15.80
CA SER A 111 25.30 12.71 -16.10
C SER A 111 24.51 11.62 -15.39
N PHE A 112 24.20 11.82 -14.12
CA PHE A 112 23.44 10.87 -13.31
C PHE A 112 21.98 10.74 -13.79
N SER A 113 21.31 11.86 -14.10
CA SER A 113 19.96 11.83 -14.68
C SER A 113 19.93 11.11 -16.01
N TRP A 114 20.95 11.29 -16.86
CA TRP A 114 21.05 10.56 -18.13
C TRP A 114 21.25 9.06 -17.88
N ALA A 115 22.13 8.69 -16.96
CA ALA A 115 22.48 7.30 -16.67
C ALA A 115 21.29 6.53 -16.03
N ILE A 116 20.64 7.09 -15.02
CA ILE A 116 19.42 6.53 -14.43
C ILE A 116 18.31 6.43 -15.47
N GLY A 117 18.13 7.47 -16.30
CA GLY A 117 17.15 7.45 -17.39
C GLY A 117 17.39 6.29 -18.38
N LYS A 118 18.65 6.02 -18.73
CA LYS A 118 18.99 4.87 -19.60
C LYS A 118 18.55 3.54 -19.01
N SER A 119 18.70 3.35 -17.70
CA SER A 119 18.25 2.13 -17.02
C SER A 119 16.74 2.06 -16.89
N VAL A 120 16.07 3.15 -16.50
CA VAL A 120 14.64 3.12 -16.20
C VAL A 120 13.79 3.04 -17.46
N PHE A 121 14.16 3.72 -18.55
CA PHE A 121 13.39 3.68 -19.80
C PHE A 121 13.46 2.34 -20.55
N THR A 122 14.24 1.35 -20.08
CA THR A 122 14.13 -0.05 -20.56
C THR A 122 12.75 -0.64 -20.24
N LEU A 123 12.11 -0.19 -19.15
CA LEU A 123 10.75 -0.61 -18.74
C LEU A 123 9.65 -0.02 -19.62
N PHE A 124 9.94 0.95 -20.51
CA PHE A 124 8.90 1.63 -21.28
C PHE A 124 7.96 0.68 -22.05
N PRO A 125 8.43 -0.37 -22.74
CA PRO A 125 7.55 -1.34 -23.38
C PRO A 125 6.61 -2.08 -22.41
N LEU A 126 7.01 -2.28 -21.16
CA LEU A 126 6.20 -2.95 -20.14
C LEU A 126 5.19 -2.00 -19.49
N VAL A 127 5.54 -0.72 -19.41
CA VAL A 127 4.72 0.36 -18.82
C VAL A 127 3.71 0.93 -19.81
N ALA A 128 4.08 1.06 -21.09
CA ALA A 128 3.28 1.74 -22.10
C ALA A 128 1.87 1.17 -22.32
N PRO A 129 1.61 -0.16 -22.30
CA PRO A 129 0.27 -0.71 -22.46
C PRO A 129 -0.73 -0.15 -21.43
N TYR A 130 -0.30 0.01 -20.18
CA TYR A 130 -1.13 0.60 -19.14
C TYR A 130 -1.45 2.08 -19.43
N ILE A 131 -0.45 2.88 -19.83
CA ILE A 131 -0.65 4.29 -20.20
C ILE A 131 -1.61 4.42 -21.39
N ILE A 132 -1.46 3.57 -22.40
CA ILE A 132 -2.30 3.54 -23.60
C ILE A 132 -3.76 3.28 -23.23
N SER A 133 -4.02 2.33 -22.34
CA SER A 133 -5.36 1.97 -21.88
C SER A 133 -6.00 3.00 -20.94
N ASN A 134 -5.19 3.83 -20.27
CA ASN A 134 -5.65 4.79 -19.26
C ASN A 134 -5.44 6.25 -19.68
N THR A 135 -5.48 6.57 -20.97
CA THR A 135 -5.41 7.98 -21.45
C THR A 135 -6.55 8.29 -22.43
N THR A 136 -6.74 9.58 -22.73
CA THR A 136 -7.69 10.00 -23.79
C THR A 136 -7.33 9.34 -25.13
N PRO A 137 -8.29 9.09 -26.04
CA PRO A 137 -8.01 8.47 -27.33
C PRO A 137 -6.87 9.12 -28.13
N GLU A 138 -6.80 10.45 -28.12
CA GLU A 138 -5.76 11.21 -28.82
C GLU A 138 -4.38 10.98 -28.19
N ALA A 139 -4.26 11.08 -26.87
CA ALA A 139 -3.02 10.77 -26.15
C ALA A 139 -2.61 9.29 -26.31
N SER A 140 -3.57 8.38 -26.23
CA SER A 140 -3.38 6.94 -26.41
C SER A 140 -2.75 6.63 -27.78
N SER A 141 -3.21 7.29 -28.85
CA SER A 141 -2.64 7.14 -30.19
C SER A 141 -1.16 7.56 -30.27
N ILE A 142 -0.77 8.62 -29.54
CA ILE A 142 0.62 9.10 -29.48
C ILE A 142 1.49 8.10 -28.72
N PHE A 143 1.03 7.60 -27.57
CA PHE A 143 1.76 6.62 -26.79
C PHE A 143 1.88 5.29 -27.53
N ARG A 144 0.82 4.86 -28.22
CA ARG A 144 0.82 3.68 -29.08
C ARG A 144 1.84 3.80 -30.20
N ALA A 145 1.87 4.92 -30.93
CA ALA A 145 2.87 5.14 -31.98
C ALA A 145 4.32 5.11 -31.45
N ARG A 146 4.55 5.65 -30.24
CA ARG A 146 5.88 5.58 -29.57
C ARG A 146 6.24 4.15 -29.18
N PHE A 147 5.27 3.41 -28.64
CA PHE A 147 5.41 2.02 -28.26
C PHE A 147 5.73 1.14 -29.48
N GLU A 148 4.88 1.13 -30.50
CA GLU A 148 5.05 0.32 -31.71
C GLU A 148 6.34 0.70 -32.45
N GLY A 149 6.71 1.99 -32.46
CA GLY A 149 7.97 2.47 -32.99
C GLY A 149 9.21 1.96 -32.22
N ARG A 150 9.07 1.67 -30.92
CA ARG A 150 10.13 1.16 -30.04
C ARG A 150 10.28 -0.36 -30.13
N VAL A 151 9.17 -1.10 -30.10
CA VAL A 151 9.17 -2.58 -30.12
C VAL A 151 9.11 -3.18 -31.54
N LYS A 152 8.83 -2.36 -32.56
CA LYS A 152 8.73 -2.74 -33.98
C LYS A 152 7.64 -3.79 -34.26
N MET A 153 6.56 -3.76 -33.49
CA MET A 153 5.36 -4.59 -33.63
C MET A 153 4.14 -3.82 -33.11
N THR A 154 2.94 -4.31 -33.41
CA THR A 154 1.68 -3.75 -32.89
C THR A 154 1.49 -4.06 -31.40
N LEU A 155 0.60 -3.31 -30.75
CA LEU A 155 0.21 -3.59 -29.36
C LEU A 155 -0.42 -4.98 -29.21
N GLU A 156 -1.26 -5.38 -30.16
CA GLU A 156 -1.95 -6.67 -30.12
C GLU A 156 -0.97 -7.84 -30.33
N GLU A 157 0.02 -7.71 -31.21
CA GLU A 157 1.09 -8.69 -31.35
C GLU A 157 1.90 -8.83 -30.05
N PHE A 158 2.20 -7.70 -29.40
CA PHE A 158 2.90 -7.69 -28.13
C PHE A 158 2.12 -8.39 -27.01
N GLU A 159 0.81 -8.12 -26.89
CA GLU A 159 -0.05 -8.74 -25.87
C GLU A 159 -0.19 -10.27 -26.05
N ASN A 160 -0.05 -10.75 -27.29
CA ASN A 160 -0.10 -12.18 -27.60
C ASN A 160 1.26 -12.89 -27.48
N ASP A 161 2.37 -12.15 -27.38
CA ASP A 161 3.70 -12.72 -27.20
C ASP A 161 3.96 -13.10 -25.74
N LYS A 162 4.03 -14.39 -25.45
CA LYS A 162 4.27 -14.92 -24.10
C LYS A 162 5.74 -14.88 -23.66
N ALA A 163 6.69 -14.74 -24.59
CA ALA A 163 8.11 -14.82 -24.31
C ALA A 163 8.76 -13.42 -24.21
N LEU A 164 8.28 -12.46 -25.00
CA LEU A 164 8.84 -11.12 -25.07
C LEU A 164 8.76 -10.33 -23.75
N PRO A 165 7.65 -10.35 -22.98
CA PRO A 165 7.59 -9.66 -21.69
C PRO A 165 8.65 -10.17 -20.71
N ALA A 166 8.87 -11.48 -20.63
CA ALA A 166 9.89 -12.07 -19.77
C ALA A 166 11.31 -11.65 -20.19
N LYS A 167 11.57 -11.60 -21.50
CA LYS A 167 12.84 -11.09 -22.04
C LYS A 167 13.07 -9.61 -21.69
N LEU A 168 12.06 -8.77 -21.90
CA LEU A 168 12.14 -7.33 -21.58
C LEU A 168 12.31 -7.08 -20.09
N TRP A 169 11.70 -7.93 -19.25
CA TRP A 169 11.90 -7.89 -17.81
C TRP A 169 13.36 -8.19 -17.45
N ALA A 170 13.95 -9.26 -18.01
CA ALA A 170 15.35 -9.61 -17.78
C ALA A 170 16.32 -8.51 -18.26
N GLU A 171 16.07 -7.91 -19.44
CA GLU A 171 16.86 -6.77 -19.93
C GLU A 171 16.75 -5.54 -19.00
N SER A 172 15.55 -5.31 -18.45
CA SER A 172 15.33 -4.23 -17.49
C SER A 172 16.04 -4.52 -16.16
N GLU A 173 15.97 -5.75 -15.65
CA GLU A 173 16.65 -6.20 -14.44
C GLU A 173 18.17 -6.03 -14.54
N GLU A 174 18.78 -6.37 -15.68
CA GLU A 174 20.22 -6.15 -15.93
C GLU A 174 20.57 -4.65 -15.90
N ALA A 175 19.75 -3.80 -16.50
CA ALA A 175 19.97 -2.36 -16.53
C ALA A 175 19.83 -1.72 -15.14
N PHE A 176 18.89 -2.22 -14.32
CA PHE A 176 18.73 -1.81 -12.92
C PHE A 176 19.85 -2.34 -12.04
N THR A 177 20.33 -3.56 -12.30
CA THR A 177 21.50 -4.13 -11.60
C THR A 177 22.72 -3.25 -11.82
N THR A 178 22.95 -2.82 -13.06
CA THR A 178 24.03 -1.88 -13.40
C THR A 178 23.92 -0.56 -12.63
N ALA A 179 22.72 0.02 -12.55
CA ALA A 179 22.50 1.25 -11.81
C ALA A 179 22.66 1.05 -10.29
N SER A 180 22.17 -0.07 -9.76
CA SER A 180 22.26 -0.41 -8.34
C SER A 180 23.72 -0.58 -7.87
N ALA A 181 24.60 -1.06 -8.76
CA ALA A 181 26.02 -1.23 -8.47
C ALA A 181 26.73 0.11 -8.19
N TRP A 182 26.24 1.25 -8.68
CA TRP A 182 26.79 2.57 -8.36
C TRP A 182 26.63 2.93 -6.88
N PHE A 183 25.62 2.35 -6.22
CA PHE A 183 25.36 2.51 -4.79
C PHE A 183 26.13 1.51 -3.93
N LYS A 184 27.02 0.69 -4.51
CA LYS A 184 27.81 -0.34 -3.82
C LYS A 184 29.30 -0.02 -3.84
N THR A 185 30.01 -0.26 -2.75
CA THR A 185 31.48 -0.24 -2.72
C THR A 185 32.05 -1.43 -3.52
N PRO A 186 33.35 -1.41 -3.91
CA PRO A 186 33.94 -2.53 -4.64
C PRO A 186 33.86 -3.88 -3.90
N ASP A 187 33.78 -3.87 -2.57
CA ASP A 187 33.57 -5.04 -1.70
C ASP A 187 32.09 -5.36 -1.43
N GLY A 188 31.15 -4.65 -2.08
CA GLY A 188 29.72 -4.97 -2.09
C GLY A 188 28.88 -4.35 -0.97
N GLN A 189 29.46 -3.48 -0.13
CA GLN A 189 28.73 -2.77 0.92
C GLN A 189 27.93 -1.60 0.34
N ASP A 190 26.81 -1.25 0.96
CA ASP A 190 26.00 -0.12 0.51
C ASP A 190 26.70 1.21 0.83
N ARG A 191 26.84 2.07 -0.18
CA ARG A 191 27.33 3.45 -0.06
C ARG A 191 26.23 4.41 0.39
N LEU A 192 24.98 3.99 0.25
CA LEU A 192 23.83 4.83 0.55
C LEU A 192 23.85 5.23 2.04
N GLN A 193 23.85 6.54 2.29
CA GLN A 193 23.55 7.14 3.59
C GLN A 193 22.03 7.40 3.62
N PRO A 194 21.38 8.12 4.58
CA PRO A 194 19.93 8.28 4.48
C PRO A 194 19.50 8.91 3.13
N TRP A 195 20.39 9.64 2.44
CA TRP A 195 20.23 10.12 1.07
C TRP A 195 21.49 9.89 0.21
N ILE A 196 21.37 10.03 -1.11
CA ILE A 196 22.44 9.76 -2.09
C ILE A 196 23.70 10.61 -1.85
N MET A 197 23.51 11.85 -1.43
CA MET A 197 24.61 12.79 -1.17
C MET A 197 24.95 12.95 0.32
N GLY A 198 24.40 12.10 1.21
CA GLY A 198 24.70 12.12 2.64
C GLY A 198 23.46 12.27 3.51
N GLN A 199 23.43 13.34 4.32
CA GLN A 199 22.41 13.55 5.36
C GLN A 199 21.18 14.32 4.88
N GLU A 200 21.31 15.08 3.79
CA GLU A 200 20.24 15.92 3.26
C GLU A 200 19.79 15.40 1.91
N ILE A 201 18.51 15.58 1.64
CA ILE A 201 17.91 15.24 0.36
C ILE A 201 18.37 16.21 -0.73
N THR A 202 18.69 15.67 -1.90
CA THR A 202 19.21 16.43 -3.03
C THR A 202 18.51 16.08 -4.34
N PHE A 203 18.84 16.80 -5.41
CA PHE A 203 18.30 16.52 -6.74
C PHE A 203 18.62 15.11 -7.24
N ALA A 204 19.74 14.52 -6.82
CA ALA A 204 20.07 13.14 -7.15
C ALA A 204 19.00 12.16 -6.62
N ASP A 205 18.50 12.40 -5.40
CA ASP A 205 17.43 11.61 -4.79
C ASP A 205 16.13 11.77 -5.58
N LEU A 206 15.79 13.01 -5.99
CA LEU A 206 14.62 13.29 -6.83
C LEU A 206 14.72 12.61 -8.21
N ILE A 207 15.92 12.53 -8.80
CA ILE A 207 16.15 11.85 -10.08
C ILE A 207 15.76 10.37 -9.96
N VAL A 208 16.25 9.69 -8.93
CA VAL A 208 15.99 8.25 -8.71
C VAL A 208 14.54 8.01 -8.33
N TRP A 209 14.05 8.72 -7.31
CA TRP A 209 12.69 8.53 -6.80
C TRP A 209 11.66 8.75 -7.90
N ALA A 210 11.77 9.84 -8.66
CA ALA A 210 10.79 10.14 -9.70
C ALA A 210 10.82 9.15 -10.87
N ALA A 211 11.98 8.55 -11.15
CA ALA A 211 12.10 7.51 -12.16
C ALA A 211 11.45 6.20 -11.70
N LEU A 212 11.60 5.83 -10.41
CA LEU A 212 10.90 4.70 -9.80
C LEU A 212 9.40 4.94 -9.72
N ALA A 213 8.97 6.14 -9.33
CA ALA A 213 7.55 6.53 -9.29
C ALA A 213 6.87 6.36 -10.66
N TRP A 214 7.54 6.73 -11.76
CA TRP A 214 7.02 6.46 -13.11
C TRP A 214 6.87 4.96 -13.40
N ALA A 215 7.82 4.12 -13.00
CA ALA A 215 7.73 2.68 -13.22
C ALA A 215 6.58 2.05 -12.42
N VAL A 216 6.37 2.49 -11.18
CA VAL A 216 5.29 2.02 -10.30
C VAL A 216 3.93 2.52 -10.81
N TYR A 217 3.75 3.84 -10.94
CA TYR A 217 2.44 4.42 -11.31
C TYR A 217 2.09 4.19 -12.77
N GLY A 218 3.10 4.06 -13.62
CA GLY A 218 2.91 3.72 -15.02
C GLY A 218 2.46 2.28 -15.26
N THR A 219 2.45 1.41 -14.25
CA THR A 219 1.90 0.04 -14.34
C THR A 219 0.61 -0.12 -13.52
N GLY A 220 0.06 0.98 -13.00
CA GLY A 220 -1.09 0.96 -12.10
C GLY A 220 -0.74 0.57 -10.67
N GLY A 221 0.54 0.55 -10.31
CA GLY A 221 0.94 0.60 -8.91
C GLY A 221 0.40 1.87 -8.26
N GLU A 222 -0.01 1.76 -7.00
CA GLU A 222 -0.48 2.88 -6.21
C GLU A 222 0.70 3.51 -5.45
N ASP A 223 0.61 4.82 -5.20
CA ASP A 223 1.58 5.55 -4.39
C ASP A 223 1.42 5.13 -2.93
N GLU A 224 2.50 4.90 -2.19
CA GLU A 224 2.42 4.89 -0.72
C GLU A 224 1.89 6.25 -0.20
N ALA A 225 2.01 7.33 -0.96
CA ALA A 225 1.34 8.60 -0.69
C ALA A 225 -0.11 8.70 -1.21
N THR A 226 -0.61 7.78 -2.06
CA THR A 226 -2.06 7.55 -2.21
C THR A 226 -2.57 6.57 -1.15
N MET A 227 -1.71 5.75 -0.55
CA MET A 227 -1.98 5.19 0.78
C MET A 227 -2.00 6.31 1.85
N SER A 228 -1.33 7.46 1.64
CA SER A 228 -1.49 8.62 2.55
C SER A 228 -2.79 9.42 2.37
N GLY A 229 -3.68 9.00 1.45
CA GLY A 229 -5.10 9.39 1.47
C GLY A 229 -5.87 8.72 2.61
N SER A 230 -5.26 7.74 3.25
CA SER A 230 -5.71 7.10 4.47
C SER A 230 -4.48 6.74 5.30
N SER A 231 -3.99 7.66 6.11
CA SER A 231 -3.00 7.29 7.14
C SER A 231 -3.61 6.22 8.02
N SER A 232 -3.37 4.93 7.71
CA SER A 232 -3.94 3.83 8.46
C SER A 232 -3.59 4.04 9.93
N THR A 233 -4.59 4.27 10.78
CA THR A 233 -4.33 4.57 12.17
C THR A 233 -4.26 3.27 12.95
N ALA A 234 -3.10 2.97 13.51
CA ALA A 234 -2.90 1.78 14.33
C ALA A 234 -2.93 2.19 15.81
N THR A 235 -3.94 1.76 16.56
CA THR A 235 -4.18 2.13 17.95
C THR A 235 -4.25 0.89 18.82
N LEU A 236 -3.31 0.76 19.77
CA LEU A 236 -3.39 -0.25 20.82
C LEU A 236 -4.60 0.04 21.70
N ILE A 237 -5.37 -1.00 22.04
CA ILE A 237 -6.46 -0.90 23.00
C ILE A 237 -5.83 -0.86 24.40
N ASP A 238 -5.83 0.32 25.02
CA ASP A 238 -5.43 0.47 26.42
C ASP A 238 -6.53 -0.06 27.35
N PHE A 239 -6.53 -1.37 27.58
CA PHE A 239 -7.48 -2.01 28.49
C PHE A 239 -7.44 -1.44 29.91
N ALA A 240 -6.31 -0.89 30.37
CA ALA A 240 -6.18 -0.31 31.71
C ALA A 240 -7.09 0.93 31.88
N SER A 241 -7.38 1.63 30.79
CA SER A 241 -8.30 2.78 30.76
C SER A 241 -9.79 2.40 30.66
N THR A 242 -10.11 1.09 30.53
CA THR A 242 -11.47 0.61 30.28
C THR A 242 -12.06 -0.13 31.48
N SER A 243 -13.36 -0.45 31.43
CA SER A 243 -14.00 -1.35 32.40
C SER A 243 -13.46 -2.78 32.40
N LEU A 244 -12.54 -3.13 31.49
CA LEU A 244 -11.90 -4.43 31.40
C LEU A 244 -10.53 -4.50 32.13
N ALA A 245 -10.07 -3.39 32.73
CA ALA A 245 -8.74 -3.26 33.33
C ALA A 245 -8.40 -4.40 34.32
N ALA A 246 -9.37 -4.80 35.16
CA ALA A 246 -9.19 -5.83 36.17
C ALA A 246 -8.77 -7.21 35.61
N ASN A 247 -9.02 -7.47 34.33
CA ASN A 247 -8.68 -8.74 33.68
C ASN A 247 -7.66 -8.62 32.56
N TYR A 248 -7.62 -7.48 31.85
CA TYR A 248 -6.94 -7.37 30.55
C TYR A 248 -5.90 -6.25 30.44
N THR A 249 -5.51 -5.61 31.54
CA THR A 249 -4.49 -4.53 31.53
C THR A 249 -3.23 -4.88 30.72
N SER A 250 -2.75 -6.12 30.79
CA SER A 250 -1.53 -6.58 30.08
C SER A 250 -1.81 -7.41 28.83
N PHE A 251 -3.02 -7.31 28.26
CA PHE A 251 -3.42 -8.10 27.10
C PHE A 251 -3.27 -7.30 25.82
N TYR A 252 -2.92 -8.00 24.74
CA TYR A 252 -2.74 -7.40 23.42
C TYR A 252 -4.04 -7.37 22.62
N ALA A 253 -4.47 -6.16 22.26
CA ALA A 253 -5.42 -5.93 21.18
C ALA A 253 -5.11 -4.59 20.49
N LYS A 254 -5.30 -4.51 19.18
CA LYS A 254 -4.97 -3.37 18.35
C LYS A 254 -6.04 -3.18 17.28
N ILE A 255 -6.51 -1.95 17.12
CA ILE A 255 -7.38 -1.54 16.02
C ILE A 255 -6.50 -0.87 14.98
N VAL A 256 -6.56 -1.36 13.75
CA VAL A 256 -5.88 -0.77 12.61
C VAL A 256 -6.94 -0.34 11.61
N ASP A 257 -7.15 0.96 11.50
CA ASP A 257 -8.18 1.51 10.61
C ASP A 257 -7.63 1.77 9.23
N ASP A 258 -8.55 1.71 8.26
CA ASP A 258 -8.35 2.19 6.90
C ASP A 258 -7.09 1.55 6.25
N VAL A 259 -6.95 0.24 6.45
CA VAL A 259 -5.88 -0.62 5.91
C VAL A 259 -6.24 -1.12 4.51
N PHE A 260 -7.53 -1.30 4.23
CA PHE A 260 -8.02 -1.75 2.94
C PHE A 260 -9.06 -0.77 2.43
N THR A 261 -9.03 -0.45 1.14
CA THR A 261 -10.06 0.41 0.55
C THR A 261 -11.39 -0.33 0.42
N GLU A 262 -12.45 0.41 0.10
CA GLU A 262 -13.77 -0.17 -0.15
C GLU A 262 -13.74 -1.12 -1.35
N GLU A 263 -12.98 -0.76 -2.40
CA GLU A 263 -12.79 -1.57 -3.60
C GLU A 263 -12.06 -2.89 -3.28
N GLU A 264 -10.98 -2.83 -2.50
CA GLU A 264 -10.24 -4.03 -2.09
C GLU A 264 -11.09 -4.96 -1.22
N CYS A 265 -11.89 -4.38 -0.31
CA CYS A 265 -12.85 -5.13 0.48
C CYS A 265 -13.89 -5.82 -0.40
N ALA A 266 -14.40 -5.14 -1.43
CA ALA A 266 -15.34 -5.71 -2.40
C ALA A 266 -14.70 -6.85 -3.22
N GLU A 267 -13.44 -6.73 -3.62
CA GLU A 267 -12.69 -7.80 -4.29
C GLU A 267 -12.52 -9.03 -3.39
N LEU A 268 -12.24 -8.83 -2.10
CA LEU A 268 -12.14 -9.90 -1.12
C LEU A 268 -13.50 -10.61 -0.90
N ILE A 269 -14.61 -9.87 -0.86
CA ILE A 269 -15.96 -10.46 -0.81
C ILE A 269 -16.26 -11.26 -2.08
N LYS A 270 -15.85 -10.74 -3.25
CA LYS A 270 -16.01 -11.42 -4.55
C LYS A 270 -15.18 -12.70 -4.61
N LEU A 271 -13.95 -12.69 -4.10
CA LEU A 271 -13.09 -13.87 -3.99
C LEU A 271 -13.80 -14.98 -3.20
N ALA A 272 -14.37 -14.63 -2.04
CA ALA A 272 -15.11 -15.57 -1.19
C ALA A 272 -16.41 -16.12 -1.83
N SER A 273 -16.92 -15.44 -2.86
CA SER A 273 -18.17 -15.78 -3.56
C SER A 273 -17.94 -16.44 -4.92
N THR A 274 -16.69 -16.65 -5.33
CA THR A 274 -16.32 -17.26 -6.61
C THR A 274 -16.04 -18.74 -6.42
N ALA A 275 -16.44 -19.58 -7.39
CA ALA A 275 -16.16 -21.02 -7.36
C ALA A 275 -14.64 -21.30 -7.25
N PRO A 276 -14.20 -22.30 -6.47
CA PRO A 276 -15.00 -23.36 -5.82
C PRO A 276 -15.55 -22.99 -4.44
N HIS A 277 -15.49 -21.72 -4.02
CA HIS A 277 -15.90 -21.29 -2.68
C HIS A 277 -17.42 -21.14 -2.60
N GLU A 278 -18.00 -21.68 -1.54
CA GLU A 278 -19.44 -21.62 -1.28
C GLU A 278 -19.69 -21.15 0.16
N TRP A 279 -20.60 -20.21 0.31
CA TRP A 279 -21.10 -19.79 1.60
C TRP A 279 -21.96 -20.90 2.21
N LYS A 280 -21.50 -21.46 3.34
CA LYS A 280 -22.20 -22.52 4.08
C LYS A 280 -22.32 -22.12 5.56
N PRO A 281 -23.31 -22.64 6.30
CA PRO A 281 -23.40 -22.43 7.74
C PRO A 281 -22.07 -22.76 8.43
N ALA A 282 -21.57 -21.85 9.25
CA ALA A 282 -20.23 -21.93 9.82
C ALA A 282 -20.18 -22.98 10.95
N GLY A 283 -19.52 -24.11 10.68
CA GLY A 283 -19.31 -25.15 11.69
C GLY A 283 -18.18 -24.84 12.69
N LEU A 284 -18.28 -25.46 13.87
CA LEU A 284 -17.23 -25.54 14.88
C LEU A 284 -16.43 -26.83 14.68
N SER A 285 -15.12 -26.79 14.91
CA SER A 285 -14.31 -28.01 14.97
C SER A 285 -14.37 -28.55 16.39
N THR A 286 -15.01 -29.70 16.57
CA THR A 286 -14.98 -30.46 17.82
C THR A 286 -14.11 -31.68 17.58
N THR A 287 -12.78 -31.52 17.74
CA THR A 287 -11.75 -32.59 17.66
C THR A 287 -11.83 -33.49 16.41
N GLY A 288 -10.99 -33.21 15.41
CA GLY A 288 -10.92 -33.96 14.14
C GLY A 288 -11.35 -33.14 12.92
N PRO A 289 -11.42 -33.75 11.71
CA PRO A 289 -11.78 -33.04 10.47
C PRO A 289 -13.28 -32.70 10.36
N THR A 290 -14.10 -33.21 11.26
CA THR A 290 -15.55 -33.01 11.27
C THR A 290 -15.91 -31.63 11.82
N GLN A 291 -16.70 -30.87 11.05
CA GLN A 291 -17.29 -29.61 11.48
C GLN A 291 -18.75 -29.82 11.83
N THR A 292 -19.15 -29.47 13.05
CA THR A 292 -20.55 -29.50 13.49
C THR A 292 -21.15 -28.10 13.50
N VAL A 293 -22.32 -27.93 12.90
CA VAL A 293 -23.04 -26.65 12.90
C VAL A 293 -23.88 -26.56 14.17
N HIS A 294 -23.54 -25.62 15.05
CA HIS A 294 -24.28 -25.34 16.28
C HIS A 294 -24.88 -23.94 16.20
N THR A 295 -26.05 -23.81 15.56
CA THR A 295 -26.72 -22.53 15.32
C THR A 295 -27.03 -21.75 16.60
N ASP A 296 -27.25 -22.45 17.72
CA ASP A 296 -27.49 -21.85 19.03
C ASP A 296 -26.23 -21.23 19.66
N PHE A 297 -25.04 -21.54 19.13
CA PHE A 297 -23.77 -20.98 19.59
C PHE A 297 -23.18 -20.01 18.57
N ARG A 298 -23.30 -20.36 17.29
CA ARG A 298 -22.83 -19.58 16.17
C ARG A 298 -23.86 -19.63 15.06
N ASN A 299 -24.43 -18.48 14.75
CA ASN A 299 -25.33 -18.31 13.61
C ASN A 299 -24.66 -17.38 12.61
N SER A 300 -24.00 -17.94 11.60
CA SER A 300 -23.29 -17.19 10.55
C SER A 300 -22.97 -18.12 9.39
N ASP A 301 -22.80 -17.58 8.18
CA ASP A 301 -22.21 -18.33 7.07
C ASP A 301 -20.69 -18.14 7.02
N ARG A 302 -20.00 -19.11 6.41
CA ARG A 302 -18.56 -19.09 6.17
C ARG A 302 -18.24 -19.61 4.77
N ALA A 303 -17.29 -18.96 4.12
CA ALA A 303 -16.55 -19.46 2.97
C ALA A 303 -15.07 -19.59 3.37
N LEU A 304 -14.45 -20.74 3.07
CA LEU A 304 -13.02 -20.96 3.31
C LEU A 304 -12.26 -20.80 1.98
N VAL A 305 -11.26 -19.94 2.01
CA VAL A 305 -10.35 -19.69 0.88
C VAL A 305 -8.94 -19.99 1.37
N PHE A 306 -8.19 -20.77 0.58
CA PHE A 306 -6.79 -21.07 0.82
C PHE A 306 -5.98 -20.39 -0.28
N ASP A 307 -5.34 -19.26 0.04
CA ASP A 307 -4.64 -18.43 -0.96
C ASP A 307 -3.41 -17.76 -0.33
N ASP A 308 -2.23 -18.32 -0.60
CA ASP A 308 -0.94 -17.80 -0.11
C ASP A 308 -0.66 -16.39 -0.63
N ARG A 309 -1.08 -16.05 -1.85
CA ARG A 309 -0.81 -14.75 -2.46
C ARG A 309 -1.60 -13.65 -1.76
N VAL A 310 -2.88 -13.90 -1.47
CA VAL A 310 -3.73 -12.95 -0.73
C VAL A 310 -3.24 -12.84 0.71
N ALA A 311 -2.90 -13.95 1.36
CA ALA A 311 -2.35 -13.92 2.72
C ALA A 311 -1.02 -13.13 2.78
N ALA A 312 -0.13 -13.30 1.81
CA ALA A 312 1.12 -12.53 1.72
C ALA A 312 0.86 -11.03 1.54
N LYS A 313 -0.07 -10.62 0.68
CA LYS A 313 -0.46 -9.20 0.52
C LYS A 313 -0.98 -8.60 1.83
N ILE A 314 -1.84 -9.33 2.54
CA ILE A 314 -2.37 -8.91 3.84
C ILE A 314 -1.23 -8.79 4.86
N TYR A 315 -0.29 -9.74 4.86
CA TYR A 315 0.87 -9.74 5.73
C TYR A 315 1.76 -8.53 5.50
N GLU A 316 2.17 -8.26 4.26
CA GLU A 316 3.04 -7.11 3.94
C GLU A 316 2.41 -5.79 4.36
N ARG A 317 1.08 -5.65 4.22
CA ARG A 317 0.38 -4.44 4.61
C ARG A 317 0.27 -4.26 6.13
N LEU A 318 0.01 -5.34 6.86
CA LEU A 318 -0.20 -5.27 8.30
C LEU A 318 1.09 -5.33 9.12
N ARG A 319 2.13 -6.02 8.64
CA ARG A 319 3.40 -6.19 9.34
C ARG A 319 3.98 -4.87 9.87
N PRO A 320 4.13 -3.78 9.10
CA PRO A 320 4.67 -2.52 9.64
C PRO A 320 3.75 -1.88 10.70
N LEU A 321 2.47 -2.25 10.74
CA LEU A 321 1.46 -1.71 11.65
C LEU A 321 1.34 -2.51 12.95
N VAL A 322 2.04 -3.65 13.08
CA VAL A 322 2.03 -4.52 14.27
C VAL A 322 3.45 -4.84 14.81
N PRO A 323 4.35 -3.85 14.99
CA PRO A 323 5.71 -4.09 15.45
C PRO A 323 5.78 -4.80 16.82
N GLU A 324 4.74 -4.65 17.66
CA GLU A 324 4.66 -5.22 18.99
C GLU A 324 4.71 -6.75 19.01
N ILE A 325 4.30 -7.39 17.91
CA ILE A 325 4.25 -8.85 17.78
C ILE A 325 5.25 -9.37 16.76
N HIS A 326 6.20 -8.57 16.26
CA HIS A 326 7.25 -9.10 15.37
C HIS A 326 8.07 -10.19 16.06
N GLU A 327 8.29 -10.02 17.35
CA GLU A 327 8.95 -10.97 18.22
C GLU A 327 8.25 -11.01 19.58
N ILE A 328 7.85 -12.20 20.02
CA ILE A 328 7.24 -12.43 21.33
C ILE A 328 8.21 -13.27 22.16
N SER A 329 8.93 -12.60 23.07
CA SER A 329 9.85 -13.24 23.98
C SER A 329 9.16 -13.64 25.30
N PRO A 330 9.64 -14.68 26.00
CA PRO A 330 9.06 -15.14 27.27
C PRO A 330 9.13 -14.10 28.40
N THR A 331 9.96 -13.07 28.25
CA THR A 331 10.16 -11.98 29.22
C THR A 331 9.74 -10.62 28.68
N GLY A 332 9.20 -10.56 27.47
CA GLY A 332 8.75 -9.32 26.83
C GLY A 332 7.42 -8.81 27.40
N GLU A 333 7.12 -7.55 27.08
CA GLU A 333 5.86 -6.88 27.42
C GLU A 333 4.63 -7.73 27.03
N TRP A 334 4.68 -8.30 25.82
CA TRP A 334 3.59 -9.09 25.24
C TRP A 334 3.70 -10.61 25.50
N SER A 335 4.48 -11.03 26.49
CA SER A 335 4.70 -12.44 26.83
C SER A 335 3.41 -13.22 27.11
N LEU A 336 2.34 -12.55 27.55
CA LEU A 336 1.03 -13.17 27.81
C LEU A 336 0.30 -13.69 26.57
N ILE A 337 0.70 -13.25 25.37
CA ILE A 337 0.14 -13.74 24.10
C ILE A 337 0.32 -15.25 23.97
N THR A 338 1.49 -15.77 24.34
CA THR A 338 1.81 -17.20 24.24
C THR A 338 1.43 -17.98 25.50
N GLY A 339 1.27 -17.30 26.64
CA GLY A 339 0.81 -17.93 27.89
C GLY A 339 1.20 -17.20 29.16
N LYS A 340 0.90 -17.81 30.33
CA LYS A 340 1.27 -17.24 31.62
C LYS A 340 2.78 -16.92 31.64
N ALA A 341 3.12 -15.66 31.91
CA ALA A 341 4.48 -15.23 32.22
C ALA A 341 4.98 -16.07 33.41
N GLY A 342 5.95 -16.96 33.18
CA GLY A 342 6.28 -17.93 34.22
C GLY A 342 7.31 -19.02 33.95
N ARG A 343 8.01 -19.05 32.82
CA ARG A 343 9.24 -19.84 32.69
C ARG A 343 10.30 -18.99 32.02
N LYS A 344 11.43 -18.77 32.70
CA LYS A 344 12.66 -18.15 32.14
C LYS A 344 13.27 -18.95 30.96
N GLN A 345 12.52 -19.87 30.36
CA GLN A 345 12.94 -20.89 29.38
C GLN A 345 11.91 -21.11 28.25
N GLY A 346 10.87 -20.28 28.10
CA GLY A 346 10.00 -20.39 26.92
C GLY A 346 10.74 -19.95 25.65
N PRO A 347 10.46 -20.53 24.46
CA PRO A 347 11.10 -20.07 23.23
C PRO A 347 10.61 -18.66 22.89
N THR A 348 11.45 -17.91 22.17
CA THR A 348 11.02 -16.68 21.51
C THR A 348 10.29 -17.06 20.22
N TRP A 349 9.24 -16.32 19.90
CA TRP A 349 8.42 -16.55 18.71
C TRP A 349 8.54 -15.38 17.76
N LYS A 350 8.91 -15.65 16.51
CA LYS A 350 9.05 -14.63 15.47
C LYS A 350 7.86 -14.69 14.52
N LEU A 351 7.27 -13.54 14.24
CA LEU A 351 6.21 -13.40 13.24
C LEU A 351 6.77 -13.66 11.84
N VAL A 352 6.11 -14.53 11.07
CA VAL A 352 6.60 -14.94 9.75
C VAL A 352 5.62 -14.71 8.60
N ARG A 353 4.31 -14.88 8.82
CA ARG A 353 3.27 -14.69 7.79
C ARG A 353 1.87 -14.56 8.38
N VAL A 354 0.88 -14.32 7.52
CA VAL A 354 -0.54 -14.59 7.79
C VAL A 354 -0.87 -16.01 7.31
N ASN A 355 -1.76 -16.71 8.03
CA ASN A 355 -2.22 -18.04 7.66
C ASN A 355 -2.92 -18.01 6.28
N PRO A 356 -2.51 -18.86 5.31
CA PRO A 356 -3.15 -18.95 3.99
C PRO A 356 -4.63 -19.35 4.05
N ARG A 357 -5.09 -19.94 5.16
CA ARG A 357 -6.49 -20.29 5.40
C ARG A 357 -7.31 -19.05 5.82
N LEU A 358 -7.87 -18.36 4.84
CA LEU A 358 -8.73 -17.20 5.02
C LEU A 358 -10.19 -17.62 5.25
N SER A 359 -10.72 -17.30 6.42
CA SER A 359 -12.10 -17.61 6.80
C SER A 359 -13.01 -16.40 6.60
N PHE A 360 -13.67 -16.32 5.46
CA PHE A 360 -14.67 -15.29 5.17
C PHE A 360 -15.99 -15.63 5.85
N LEU A 361 -16.62 -14.64 6.50
CA LEU A 361 -17.81 -14.79 7.31
C LEU A 361 -18.88 -13.81 6.86
N ARG A 362 -20.13 -14.27 6.85
CA ARG A 362 -21.30 -13.47 6.45
C ARG A 362 -22.39 -13.59 7.51
N TYR A 363 -22.88 -12.44 7.95
CA TYR A 363 -23.88 -12.30 9.01
C TYR A 363 -25.04 -11.43 8.51
N GLY A 364 -26.25 -12.00 8.44
CA GLY A 364 -27.48 -11.26 8.19
C GLY A 364 -28.16 -10.84 9.50
N PRO A 365 -29.34 -10.20 9.45
CA PRO A 365 -30.09 -9.84 10.65
C PRO A 365 -30.35 -11.06 11.56
N GLY A 366 -30.08 -10.92 12.86
CA GLY A 366 -30.19 -11.99 13.86
C GLY A 366 -29.02 -12.99 13.90
N HIS A 367 -28.01 -12.83 13.03
CA HIS A 367 -26.80 -13.66 13.06
C HIS A 367 -25.82 -13.16 14.13
N TYR A 368 -25.10 -14.07 14.78
CA TYR A 368 -24.21 -13.79 15.91
C TYR A 368 -23.16 -14.89 16.11
N PHE A 369 -22.18 -14.65 16.99
CA PHE A 369 -21.28 -15.67 17.50
C PHE A 369 -21.03 -15.49 19.00
N LYS A 370 -21.48 -16.44 19.83
CA LYS A 370 -21.45 -16.33 21.29
C LYS A 370 -20.03 -16.21 21.88
N PRO A 371 -19.90 -15.72 23.12
CA PRO A 371 -18.60 -15.53 23.77
C PRO A 371 -17.71 -16.78 23.76
N HIS A 372 -16.48 -16.64 23.27
CA HIS A 372 -15.47 -17.69 23.11
C HIS A 372 -14.05 -17.12 23.14
N CYS A 373 -13.05 -18.01 23.04
CA CYS A 373 -11.69 -17.68 22.67
C CYS A 373 -11.36 -18.41 21.37
N ASP A 374 -10.52 -17.82 20.53
CA ASP A 374 -10.10 -18.45 19.28
C ASP A 374 -9.12 -19.60 19.55
N GLY A 375 -9.10 -20.56 18.61
CA GLY A 375 -8.20 -21.72 18.68
C GLY A 375 -6.77 -21.34 18.29
N LEU A 376 -5.80 -21.98 18.95
CA LEU A 376 -4.38 -21.85 18.64
C LEU A 376 -4.03 -22.83 17.50
N VAL A 377 -4.09 -22.35 16.25
CA VAL A 377 -3.76 -23.18 15.08
C VAL A 377 -2.28 -23.56 15.12
N GLU A 378 -1.98 -24.84 14.93
CA GLU A 378 -0.62 -25.37 14.79
C GLU A 378 -0.48 -25.99 13.40
N LEU A 379 0.56 -25.60 12.68
CA LEU A 379 0.95 -26.16 11.40
C LEU A 379 2.25 -26.93 11.63
N GLU A 380 2.10 -28.23 11.92
CA GLU A 380 3.21 -29.09 12.37
C GLU A 380 4.29 -29.25 11.29
N GLU A 381 3.91 -29.35 10.01
CA GLU A 381 4.85 -29.53 8.89
C GLU A 381 5.75 -28.31 8.70
N GLU A 382 5.24 -27.12 8.98
CA GLU A 382 5.97 -25.85 8.86
C GLU A 382 6.56 -25.36 10.19
N ASN A 383 6.39 -26.10 11.29
CA ASN A 383 6.79 -25.69 12.64
C ASN A 383 6.26 -24.29 13.02
N GLN A 384 5.03 -24.00 12.63
CA GLN A 384 4.38 -22.70 12.82
C GLN A 384 3.19 -22.78 13.76
N LYS A 385 2.99 -21.73 14.55
CA LYS A 385 1.87 -21.63 15.49
C LYS A 385 1.22 -20.26 15.49
N ALA A 386 -0.10 -20.24 15.61
CA ALA A 386 -0.89 -19.03 15.78
C ALA A 386 -1.12 -18.71 17.26
N PHE A 387 -1.00 -17.42 17.60
CA PHE A 387 -1.36 -16.88 18.92
C PHE A 387 -2.22 -15.62 18.85
N VAL A 388 -2.32 -15.01 17.67
CA VAL A 388 -2.93 -13.70 17.45
C VAL A 388 -3.90 -13.81 16.29
N THR A 389 -5.17 -13.46 16.55
CA THR A 389 -6.21 -13.39 15.54
C THR A 389 -6.08 -12.10 14.75
N LEU A 390 -6.30 -12.20 13.44
CA LEU A 390 -6.53 -11.10 12.51
C LEU A 390 -8.00 -11.14 12.09
N HIS A 391 -8.76 -10.09 12.41
CA HIS A 391 -10.18 -9.97 12.06
C HIS A 391 -10.43 -8.69 11.25
N MET A 392 -10.68 -8.85 9.95
CA MET A 392 -10.89 -7.76 8.99
C MET A 392 -12.38 -7.53 8.75
N TYR A 393 -12.80 -6.27 8.79
CA TYR A 393 -14.16 -5.83 8.46
C TYR A 393 -14.21 -5.39 7.00
N LEU A 394 -14.99 -6.10 6.19
CA LEU A 394 -15.06 -5.88 4.74
C LEU A 394 -16.18 -4.92 4.34
N ASN A 395 -17.08 -4.59 5.27
CA ASN A 395 -18.08 -3.54 5.07
C ASN A 395 -18.63 -3.02 6.41
N ASP A 396 -19.23 -1.85 6.34
CA ASP A 396 -19.98 -1.18 7.41
C ASP A 396 -21.25 -0.48 6.88
N ARG A 397 -21.57 -0.70 5.60
CA ARG A 397 -22.74 -0.22 4.87
C ARG A 397 -23.11 -1.20 3.75
N ASN A 398 -24.30 -1.06 3.18
CA ASN A 398 -24.75 -1.83 2.01
C ASN A 398 -24.46 -1.09 0.69
N GLU A 399 -24.78 -1.72 -0.44
CA GLU A 399 -24.59 -1.19 -1.80
C GLU A 399 -25.31 0.15 -2.07
N ASN A 400 -26.33 0.48 -1.27
CA ASN A 400 -27.08 1.74 -1.34
C ASN A 400 -26.59 2.77 -0.32
N GLY A 401 -25.46 2.52 0.36
CA GLY A 401 -24.87 3.40 1.36
C GLY A 401 -25.56 3.38 2.73
N VAL A 402 -26.52 2.50 2.97
CA VAL A 402 -27.19 2.38 4.28
C VAL A 402 -26.25 1.69 5.26
N LYS A 403 -26.01 2.34 6.40
CA LYS A 403 -25.09 1.86 7.44
C LYS A 403 -25.58 0.54 8.06
N LEU A 404 -24.64 -0.34 8.37
CA LEU A 404 -24.87 -1.56 9.16
C LEU A 404 -25.26 -1.19 10.60
N GLU A 405 -26.22 -1.91 11.17
CA GLU A 405 -26.61 -1.76 12.59
C GLU A 405 -26.28 -3.03 13.38
N GLY A 406 -25.61 -2.89 14.52
CA GLY A 406 -25.13 -4.00 15.34
C GLY A 406 -23.90 -4.70 14.76
N GLY A 407 -23.64 -5.92 15.21
CA GLY A 407 -22.54 -6.73 14.70
C GLY A 407 -21.16 -6.34 15.22
N SER A 408 -21.03 -5.68 16.38
CA SER A 408 -19.73 -5.39 16.98
C SER A 408 -18.95 -6.67 17.31
N THR A 409 -17.61 -6.57 17.34
CA THR A 409 -16.81 -7.55 18.07
C THR A 409 -16.68 -7.07 19.51
N ARG A 410 -17.18 -7.86 20.45
CA ARG A 410 -17.24 -7.50 21.86
C ARG A 410 -16.24 -8.27 22.68
N PHE A 411 -15.33 -7.58 23.36
CA PHE A 411 -14.49 -8.17 24.40
C PHE A 411 -15.24 -8.20 25.72
N TRP A 412 -15.21 -9.32 26.43
CA TRP A 412 -15.91 -9.53 27.69
C TRP A 412 -14.95 -9.81 28.82
N THR A 413 -15.21 -9.23 30.00
CA THR A 413 -14.69 -9.81 31.25
C THR A 413 -15.09 -11.29 31.37
N PRO A 414 -14.27 -12.18 31.99
CA PRO A 414 -14.61 -13.60 32.12
C PRO A 414 -15.96 -13.88 32.81
N ASN A 415 -16.40 -12.99 33.69
CA ASN A 415 -17.71 -13.07 34.35
C ASN A 415 -18.88 -12.50 33.52
N LYS A 416 -18.60 -11.99 32.31
CA LYS A 416 -19.54 -11.40 31.34
C LYS A 416 -20.33 -10.19 31.86
N LYS A 417 -19.79 -9.45 32.83
CA LYS A 417 -20.45 -8.26 33.41
C LYS A 417 -20.08 -6.96 32.72
N HIS A 418 -18.82 -6.84 32.32
CA HIS A 418 -18.29 -5.68 31.62
C HIS A 418 -17.77 -6.07 30.25
N PHE A 419 -17.86 -5.13 29.31
CA PHE A 419 -17.47 -5.34 27.93
C PHE A 419 -16.85 -4.09 27.29
N LEU A 420 -16.19 -4.29 26.15
CA LEU A 420 -15.74 -3.25 25.23
C LEU A 420 -16.11 -3.67 23.81
N ASP A 421 -16.79 -2.79 23.08
CA ASP A 421 -17.16 -3.04 21.68
C ASP A 421 -16.15 -2.44 20.70
N VAL A 422 -15.90 -3.20 19.63
CA VAL A 422 -15.24 -2.72 18.41
C VAL A 422 -16.25 -2.79 17.29
N GLU A 423 -16.73 -1.63 16.86
CA GLU A 423 -17.71 -1.50 15.79
C GLU A 423 -17.12 -1.88 14.43
N PRO A 424 -17.92 -2.50 13.52
CA PRO A 424 -17.54 -2.68 12.14
C PRO A 424 -17.26 -1.35 11.45
N LYS A 425 -16.13 -1.27 10.76
CA LYS A 425 -15.73 -0.15 9.90
C LYS A 425 -15.06 -0.76 8.68
N ILE A 426 -15.50 -0.39 7.47
CA ILE A 426 -14.90 -0.94 6.25
C ILE A 426 -13.39 -0.67 6.23
N GLY A 427 -12.60 -1.67 5.85
CA GLY A 427 -11.13 -1.55 5.80
C GLY A 427 -10.41 -1.66 7.14
N ARG A 428 -11.14 -1.77 8.27
CA ARG A 428 -10.56 -1.97 9.60
C ARG A 428 -10.08 -3.41 9.79
N VAL A 429 -8.95 -3.55 10.47
CA VAL A 429 -8.44 -4.81 11.00
C VAL A 429 -8.33 -4.73 12.52
N LEU A 430 -9.04 -5.63 13.20
CA LEU A 430 -8.90 -5.86 14.63
C LEU A 430 -7.92 -7.02 14.84
N VAL A 431 -6.82 -6.74 15.52
CA VAL A 431 -5.76 -7.71 15.84
C VAL A 431 -5.78 -7.94 17.34
N PHE A 432 -5.81 -9.19 17.80
CA PHE A 432 -5.88 -9.46 19.24
C PHE A 432 -5.37 -10.85 19.61
N GLN A 433 -4.86 -10.99 20.83
CA GLN A 433 -4.39 -12.29 21.30
C GLN A 433 -5.54 -13.29 21.44
N GLN A 434 -5.29 -14.54 21.06
CA GLN A 434 -6.29 -15.60 21.11
C GLN A 434 -6.54 -16.11 22.52
N ARG A 435 -5.49 -16.10 23.34
CA ARG A 435 -5.49 -16.75 24.64
C ARG A 435 -6.13 -15.87 25.71
N MET A 436 -7.10 -16.42 26.43
CA MET A 436 -7.79 -15.82 27.59
C MET A 436 -8.53 -14.49 27.33
N LEU A 437 -8.58 -14.01 26.08
CA LEU A 437 -9.32 -12.81 25.71
C LEU A 437 -10.70 -13.21 25.17
N VAL A 438 -11.69 -13.23 26.06
CA VAL A 438 -13.04 -13.68 25.73
C VAL A 438 -13.71 -12.65 24.85
N HIS A 439 -14.24 -13.07 23.71
CA HIS A 439 -14.93 -12.19 22.78
C HIS A 439 -16.11 -12.85 22.07
N SER A 440 -17.00 -12.05 21.51
CA SER A 440 -18.15 -12.48 20.70
C SER A 440 -18.31 -11.61 19.46
N GLY A 441 -19.02 -12.13 18.46
CA GLY A 441 -19.65 -11.33 17.43
C GLY A 441 -21.08 -11.05 17.84
N GLU A 442 -21.38 -9.80 18.18
CA GLU A 442 -22.73 -9.42 18.61
C GLU A 442 -23.73 -9.51 17.44
N GLU A 443 -25.01 -9.48 17.79
CA GLU A 443 -26.08 -9.62 16.83
C GLU A 443 -26.07 -8.49 15.79
N VAL A 444 -26.18 -8.85 14.51
CA VAL A 444 -26.48 -7.89 13.43
C VAL A 444 -27.96 -7.58 13.48
N LEU A 445 -28.32 -6.31 13.67
CA LEU A 445 -29.71 -5.86 13.77
C LEU A 445 -30.29 -5.52 12.41
N ALA A 446 -29.51 -4.89 11.54
CA ALA A 446 -29.92 -4.55 10.18
C ALA A 446 -28.72 -4.56 9.22
N GLY A 447 -28.97 -4.95 7.97
CA GLY A 447 -27.97 -5.06 6.91
C GLY A 447 -27.28 -6.44 6.84
N MET A 448 -26.24 -6.52 6.01
CA MET A 448 -25.43 -7.72 5.85
C MET A 448 -23.98 -7.37 6.18
N LYS A 449 -23.38 -8.06 7.14
CA LYS A 449 -21.99 -7.86 7.57
C LYS A 449 -21.09 -8.94 6.97
N TYR A 450 -19.98 -8.52 6.40
CA TYR A 450 -18.91 -9.35 5.86
C TYR A 450 -17.61 -9.10 6.62
N THR A 451 -16.94 -10.18 7.01
CA THR A 451 -15.62 -10.12 7.66
C THR A 451 -14.74 -11.23 7.15
N MET A 452 -13.42 -11.06 7.23
CA MET A 452 -12.46 -12.13 7.01
C MET A 452 -11.63 -12.33 8.28
N ARG A 453 -11.56 -13.57 8.76
CA ARG A 453 -10.70 -13.96 9.87
C ARG A 453 -9.55 -14.83 9.37
N SER A 454 -8.35 -14.50 9.82
CA SER A 454 -7.17 -15.36 9.71
C SER A 454 -6.33 -15.23 10.97
N ASP A 455 -5.13 -15.79 10.97
CA ASP A 455 -4.22 -15.83 12.10
C ASP A 455 -2.83 -15.34 11.67
N PHE A 456 -2.13 -14.64 12.56
CA PHE A 456 -0.69 -14.41 12.39
C PHE A 456 0.06 -15.68 12.82
N MET A 457 0.97 -16.13 11.96
CA MET A 457 1.77 -17.35 12.16
C MET A 457 3.16 -16.99 12.66
N PHE A 458 3.62 -17.77 13.64
CA PHE A 458 4.90 -17.57 14.31
C PHE A 458 5.76 -18.82 14.26
N GLU A 459 7.07 -18.64 14.15
CA GLU A 459 8.07 -19.70 14.24
C GLU A 459 8.88 -19.54 15.53
N GLN A 460 9.30 -20.66 16.12
CA GLN A 460 10.22 -20.64 17.26
C GLN A 460 11.61 -20.23 16.78
N THR A 461 12.20 -19.23 17.44
CA THR A 461 13.63 -18.98 17.33
C THR A 461 14.39 -19.80 18.38
N PRO A 462 15.52 -20.43 18.00
CA PRO A 462 16.37 -21.22 18.90
C PRO A 462 16.90 -20.45 20.12
#